data_AF-A0A814VBW7-F1
#
_entry.id   AF-A0A814VBW7-F1
#
_cell.length_a   1.000
_cell.length_b   1.000
_cell.length_c   1.000
_cell.angle_alpha   90.00
_cell.angle_beta   90.00
_cell.angle_gamma   90.00
#
_symmetry.space_group_name_H-M   'P 1'
#
loop_
_entity.id
_entity.type
_entity.pdbx_description
1 polymer ?
#
loop_
_entity_poly.entity_id
_entity_poly.type
_entity_poly.pdbx_seq_one_letter_code
_entity_poly.pdbx_strand_id
1 'polypeptide(L)'
;MLLRAIKYCSTFKDYLNEREKLRMALLLNKYPNKFIDEQFNNILVKLNIIQLLTCSNYAEYRQKVIDSPIKERVPVDYGKTIFVLFTYCSSMRTFPIKFHALWNKYFGESPINEVLPILGIRNAKNLHRQLIYTR
;
A
#
# COMPACT_ATOMS: atom_id res chain seq x y z
N MET A 1 6.69 6.02 2.00
CA MET A 1 7.43 7.20 2.51
C MET A 1 8.35 6.83 3.66
N LEU A 2 7.91 6.16 4.73
CA LEU A 2 8.82 5.75 5.82
C LEU A 2 9.97 4.82 5.35
N LEU A 3 9.69 3.85 4.47
CA LEU A 3 10.73 2.99 3.87
C LEU A 3 11.76 3.79 3.05
N ARG A 4 11.34 4.93 2.47
CA ARG A 4 12.22 5.88 1.80
C ARG A 4 13.12 6.57 2.82
N ALA A 5 12.57 7.02 3.95
CA ALA A 5 13.36 7.61 5.03
C ALA A 5 14.43 6.63 5.55
N ILE A 6 14.09 5.36 5.77
CA ILE A 6 15.06 4.33 6.20
C ILE A 6 16.16 4.12 5.14
N LYS A 7 15.81 4.11 3.85
CA LYS A 7 16.76 3.87 2.75
C LYS A 7 17.74 5.04 2.54
N TYR A 8 17.27 6.28 2.62
CA TYR A 8 18.05 7.46 2.24
C TYR A 8 18.72 8.19 3.41
N CYS A 9 18.19 8.09 4.63
CA CYS A 9 18.85 8.71 5.79
C CYS A 9 20.11 7.90 6.12
N SER A 10 21.25 8.57 6.23
CA SER A 10 22.53 7.95 6.58
C SER A 10 22.68 7.82 8.09
N THR A 11 22.12 8.76 8.86
CA THR A 11 22.17 8.74 10.32
C THR A 11 20.80 8.45 10.94
N PHE A 12 20.81 7.87 12.14
CA PHE A 12 19.59 7.67 12.92
C PHE A 12 18.87 8.98 13.25
N LYS A 13 19.63 10.07 13.45
CA LYS A 13 19.08 11.41 13.71
C LYS A 13 18.30 11.95 12.51
N ASP A 14 18.83 11.77 11.30
CA ASP A 14 18.14 12.19 10.08
C ASP A 14 16.87 11.37 9.85
N TYR A 15 16.93 10.06 10.14
CA TYR A 15 15.76 9.20 10.10
C TYR A 15 14.67 9.66 11.07
N LEU A 16 15.02 10.00 12.32
CA LEU A 16 14.05 10.53 13.29
C LEU A 16 13.43 11.83 12.80
N ASN A 17 14.24 12.75 12.28
CA ASN A 17 13.74 14.03 11.75
C ASN A 17 12.76 13.82 10.60
N GLU A 18 13.10 12.96 9.62
CA GLU A 18 12.18 12.63 8.52
C GLU A 18 10.92 11.89 8.99
N ARG A 19 11.03 11.01 9.97
CA ARG A 19 9.87 10.35 10.58
C ARG A 19 8.93 11.37 11.22
N GLU A 20 9.46 12.34 11.94
CA GLU A 20 8.66 13.39 12.58
C GLU A 20 8.03 14.34 11.54
N LYS A 21 8.76 14.72 10.49
CA LYS A 21 8.17 15.49 9.37
C LYS A 21 7.02 14.74 8.71
N LEU A 22 7.16 13.43 8.46
CA LEU A 22 6.10 12.59 7.93
C LEU A 22 4.91 12.50 8.88
N ARG A 23 5.17 12.34 10.19
CA ARG A 23 4.13 12.32 11.22
C ARG A 23 3.37 13.64 11.24
N MET A 24 4.08 14.76 11.24
CA MET A 24 3.50 16.11 11.22
C MET A 24 2.66 16.34 9.97
N ALA A 25 3.16 15.99 8.79
CA ALA A 25 2.40 16.10 7.54
C ALA A 25 1.09 15.28 7.59
N LEU A 26 1.12 14.08 8.17
CA LEU A 26 -0.09 13.27 8.34
C LEU A 26 -1.05 13.87 9.38
N LEU A 27 -0.54 14.40 10.49
CA LEU A 27 -1.39 15.09 11.48
C LEU A 27 -2.07 16.33 10.90
N LEU A 28 -1.34 17.13 10.10
CA LEU A 28 -1.90 18.31 9.40
C LEU A 28 -2.99 17.92 8.40
N ASN A 29 -2.90 16.73 7.81
CA ASN A 29 -3.94 16.16 6.95
C ASN A 29 -5.08 15.47 7.74
N LYS A 30 -5.20 15.72 9.04
CA LYS A 30 -6.25 15.20 9.94
C LYS A 30 -6.29 13.67 10.04
N TYR A 31 -5.16 12.99 9.86
CA TYR A 31 -5.10 11.54 10.12
C TYR A 31 -5.07 11.26 11.64
N PRO A 32 -5.81 10.24 12.13
CA PRO A 32 -5.78 9.88 13.55
C PRO A 32 -4.38 9.43 14.00
N ASN A 33 -3.99 9.79 15.22
CA ASN A 33 -2.65 9.50 15.74
C ASN A 33 -2.35 7.98 15.79
N LYS A 34 -3.30 7.19 16.34
CA LYS A 34 -3.21 5.72 16.39
C LYS A 34 -2.99 5.10 15.01
N PHE A 35 -3.69 5.65 14.02
CA PHE A 35 -3.60 5.19 12.65
C PHE A 35 -2.20 5.43 12.05
N ILE A 36 -1.58 6.58 12.33
CA ILE A 36 -0.22 6.90 11.87
C ILE A 36 0.79 5.91 12.49
N ASP A 37 0.69 5.68 13.79
CA ASP A 37 1.58 4.75 14.51
C ASP A 37 1.44 3.31 13.99
N GLU A 38 0.21 2.84 13.77
CA GLU A 38 -0.05 1.55 13.14
C GLU A 38 0.57 1.45 11.75
N GLN A 39 0.50 2.49 10.92
CA GLN A 39 1.12 2.44 9.60
C GLN A 39 2.65 2.39 9.67
N PHE A 40 3.26 3.11 10.61
CA PHE A 40 4.70 3.05 10.80
C PHE A 40 5.14 1.67 11.28
N ASN A 41 4.44 1.12 12.27
CA ASN A 41 4.71 -0.23 12.78
C ASN A 41 4.52 -1.29 11.69
N ASN A 42 3.46 -1.19 10.88
CA ASN A 42 3.23 -2.12 9.77
C ASN A 42 4.36 -2.10 8.73
N ILE A 43 5.02 -0.95 8.52
CA ILE A 43 6.18 -0.86 7.61
C ILE A 43 7.39 -1.56 8.23
N LEU A 44 7.64 -1.37 9.51
CA LEU A 44 8.74 -2.03 10.23
C LEU A 44 8.55 -3.56 10.26
N VAL A 45 7.33 -4.03 10.56
CA VAL A 45 6.99 -5.46 10.54
C VAL A 45 7.19 -6.06 9.15
N LYS A 46 6.78 -5.36 8.08
CA LYS A 46 7.00 -5.82 6.69
C LYS A 46 8.47 -5.94 6.31
N LEU A 47 9.35 -5.22 7.00
CA LEU A 47 10.79 -5.27 6.82
C LEU A 47 11.47 -6.27 7.78
N ASN A 48 10.68 -7.09 8.50
CA ASN A 48 11.15 -7.99 9.55
C ASN A 48 11.91 -7.27 10.68
N ILE A 49 11.60 -6.00 10.93
CA ILE A 49 12.16 -5.20 12.02
C ILE A 49 11.21 -5.32 13.20
N ILE A 50 11.47 -6.29 14.07
CA ILE A 50 10.67 -6.57 15.28
C ILE A 50 11.15 -5.71 16.46
N GLN A 51 12.44 -5.38 16.48
CA GLN A 51 13.04 -4.57 17.54
C GLN A 51 12.90 -3.06 17.25
N LEU A 52 12.90 -2.26 18.30
CA LEU A 52 12.83 -0.81 18.20
C LEU A 52 14.15 -0.29 17.59
N LEU A 53 14.05 0.61 16.60
CA LEU A 53 15.23 1.20 15.96
C LEU A 53 15.93 2.14 16.96
N THR A 54 17.19 1.84 17.24
CA THR A 54 18.11 2.61 18.10
C THR A 54 19.33 3.04 17.29
N CYS A 55 20.13 3.97 17.84
CA CYS A 55 21.39 4.37 17.21
C CYS A 55 22.32 3.18 16.89
N SER A 56 22.31 2.14 17.73
CA SER A 56 23.20 0.98 17.60
C SER A 56 22.77 0.00 16.50
N ASN A 57 21.47 -0.19 16.28
CA ASN A 57 20.96 -1.18 15.31
C ASN A 57 20.55 -0.56 13.96
N TYR A 58 20.47 0.77 13.86
CA TYR A 58 19.95 1.46 12.68
C TYR A 58 20.76 1.14 11.41
N ALA A 59 22.09 1.10 11.50
CA ALA A 59 22.95 0.82 10.35
C ALA A 59 22.71 -0.59 9.78
N GLU A 60 22.55 -1.58 10.65
CA GLU A 60 22.26 -2.97 10.26
C GLU A 60 20.91 -3.08 9.52
N TYR A 61 19.86 -2.49 10.08
CA TYR A 61 18.53 -2.52 9.47
C TYR A 61 18.46 -1.71 8.17
N ARG A 62 19.16 -0.58 8.10
CA ARG A 62 19.28 0.21 6.87
C ARG A 62 19.91 -0.62 5.77
N GLN A 63 20.98 -1.34 6.07
CA GLN A 63 21.66 -2.19 5.11
C GLN A 63 20.73 -3.31 4.60
N LYS A 64 20.00 -3.98 5.50
CA LYS A 64 18.95 -4.96 5.12
C LYS A 64 17.89 -4.39 4.19
N VAL A 65 17.49 -3.14 4.38
CA VAL A 65 16.50 -2.46 3.52
C VAL A 65 17.08 -2.09 2.14
N ILE A 66 18.38 -1.77 2.07
CA ILE A 66 19.08 -1.48 0.83
C ILE A 66 19.29 -2.75 0.01
N ASP A 67 19.72 -3.82 0.68
CA ASP A 67 20.05 -5.12 0.07
C ASP A 67 18.82 -5.96 -0.22
N SER A 68 17.65 -5.57 0.32
CA SER A 68 16.38 -6.23 0.00
C SER A 68 16.17 -6.21 -1.52
N PRO A 69 16.00 -7.39 -2.16
CA PRO A 69 15.81 -7.45 -3.59
C PRO A 69 14.61 -6.59 -3.95
N ILE A 70 14.80 -5.70 -4.91
CA ILE A 70 13.69 -4.97 -5.53
C ILE A 70 12.76 -6.07 -6.03
N LYS A 71 11.59 -6.23 -5.40
CA LYS A 71 10.54 -7.06 -5.97
C LYS A 71 10.17 -6.40 -7.28
N GLU A 72 10.81 -6.84 -8.36
CA GLU A 72 10.38 -6.52 -9.71
C GLU A 72 8.90 -6.88 -9.76
N ARG A 73 8.08 -5.87 -10.06
CA ARG A 73 6.67 -6.14 -10.26
C ARG A 73 6.62 -7.12 -11.42
N VAL A 74 5.95 -8.26 -11.20
CA VAL A 74 5.72 -9.24 -12.27
C VAL A 74 5.19 -8.45 -13.47
N PRO A 75 5.87 -8.51 -14.63
CA PRO A 75 5.41 -7.78 -15.81
C PRO A 75 4.02 -8.28 -16.15
N VAL A 76 3.07 -7.36 -16.31
CA VAL A 76 1.70 -7.71 -16.68
C VAL A 76 1.70 -8.00 -18.17
N ASP A 77 1.22 -9.18 -18.54
CA ASP A 77 0.94 -9.50 -19.94
C ASP A 77 -0.36 -8.81 -20.37
N TYR A 78 -0.23 -7.67 -21.05
CA TYR A 78 -1.35 -6.89 -21.58
C TYR A 78 -2.06 -7.58 -22.76
N GLY A 79 -1.50 -8.65 -23.33
CA GLY A 79 -2.18 -9.48 -24.33
C GLY A 79 -3.26 -10.38 -23.72
N LYS A 80 -3.13 -10.69 -22.42
CA LYS A 80 -4.04 -11.60 -21.69
C LYS A 80 -4.74 -10.95 -20.50
N THR A 81 -4.47 -9.67 -20.24
CA THR A 81 -4.93 -9.02 -19.01
C THR A 81 -5.45 -7.62 -19.28
N ILE A 82 -6.68 -7.34 -18.84
CA ILE A 82 -7.25 -5.99 -18.84
C ILE A 82 -7.33 -5.49 -17.40
N PHE A 83 -6.78 -4.30 -17.13
CA PHE A 83 -7.00 -3.62 -15.86
C PHE A 83 -8.24 -2.74 -15.93
N VAL A 84 -9.18 -2.99 -15.02
CA VAL A 84 -10.35 -2.13 -14.85
C VAL A 84 -10.23 -1.41 -13.51
N LEU A 85 -10.03 -0.10 -13.56
CA LEU A 85 -9.84 0.74 -12.37
C LEU A 85 -11.15 1.44 -11.99
N PHE A 86 -11.59 1.20 -10.75
CA PHE A 86 -12.77 1.89 -10.19
C PHE A 86 -12.40 2.77 -8.99
N THR A 87 -13.14 3.85 -8.82
CA THR A 87 -13.12 4.66 -7.60
C THR A 87 -13.99 3.97 -6.55
N TYR A 88 -13.41 3.64 -5.40
CA TYR A 88 -14.14 2.90 -4.36
C TYR A 88 -15.19 3.75 -3.64
N CYS A 89 -16.43 3.25 -3.62
CA CYS A 89 -17.52 3.73 -2.76
C CYS A 89 -17.95 2.62 -1.79
N SER A 90 -18.45 2.98 -0.59
CA SER A 90 -18.86 2.03 0.45
C SER A 90 -19.91 1.01 0.01
N SER A 91 -20.76 1.37 -0.97
CA SER A 91 -21.75 0.49 -1.60
C SER A 91 -21.15 -0.58 -2.53
N MET A 92 -19.87 -0.50 -2.90
CA MET A 92 -19.22 -1.38 -3.87
C MET A 92 -18.52 -2.60 -3.25
N ARG A 93 -18.75 -2.91 -1.98
CA ARG A 93 -18.13 -4.09 -1.32
C ARG A 93 -18.40 -5.41 -2.05
N THR A 94 -19.59 -5.56 -2.65
CA THR A 94 -19.98 -6.76 -3.42
C THR A 94 -19.74 -6.63 -4.92
N PHE A 95 -19.26 -5.47 -5.37
CA PHE A 95 -19.06 -5.18 -6.80
C PHE A 95 -18.08 -6.14 -7.47
N PRO A 96 -16.93 -6.52 -6.87
CA PRO A 96 -16.00 -7.44 -7.54
C PRO A 96 -16.63 -8.79 -7.88
N ILE A 97 -17.39 -9.35 -6.93
CA ILE A 97 -18.08 -10.62 -7.11
C ILE A 97 -19.14 -10.51 -8.22
N LYS A 98 -19.94 -9.43 -8.19
CA LYS A 98 -20.96 -9.18 -9.22
C LYS A 98 -20.37 -8.93 -10.60
N PHE A 99 -19.25 -8.21 -10.68
CA PHE A 99 -18.54 -7.94 -11.92
C PHE A 99 -18.04 -9.24 -12.56
N HIS A 100 -17.36 -10.10 -11.80
CA HIS A 100 -16.88 -11.38 -12.33
C HIS A 100 -18.03 -12.31 -12.72
N ALA A 101 -19.14 -12.31 -11.98
CA ALA A 101 -20.34 -13.06 -12.36
C ALA A 101 -20.93 -12.56 -13.68
N LEU A 102 -21.01 -11.24 -13.89
CA LEU A 102 -21.47 -10.65 -15.16
C LEU A 102 -20.48 -10.91 -16.29
N TRP A 103 -19.18 -10.80 -16.01
CA TRP A 103 -18.13 -11.07 -16.99
C TRP A 103 -18.23 -12.49 -17.52
N ASN A 104 -18.31 -13.48 -16.62
CA ASN A 104 -18.47 -14.88 -17.01
C ASN A 104 -19.81 -15.13 -17.71
N LYS A 105 -20.89 -14.47 -17.29
CA LYS A 105 -22.20 -14.62 -17.93
C LYS A 105 -22.21 -14.17 -19.40
N TYR A 106 -21.55 -13.07 -19.73
CA TYR A 106 -21.59 -12.49 -21.08
C TYR A 106 -20.39 -12.85 -21.95
N PHE A 107 -19.23 -13.08 -21.34
CA PHE A 107 -17.97 -13.32 -22.05
C PHE A 107 -17.39 -14.70 -21.78
N GLY A 108 -17.98 -15.53 -20.91
CA GLY A 108 -17.43 -16.84 -20.55
C GLY A 108 -17.31 -17.83 -21.73
N GLU A 109 -18.19 -17.71 -22.72
CA GLU A 109 -18.17 -18.51 -23.96
C GLU A 109 -17.54 -17.75 -25.15
N SER A 110 -17.08 -16.52 -24.93
CA SER A 110 -16.45 -15.69 -25.95
C SER A 110 -14.94 -15.97 -26.03
N PRO A 111 -14.29 -15.81 -27.20
CA PRO A 111 -12.82 -15.78 -27.29
C PRO A 111 -12.19 -14.67 -26.41
N ILE A 112 -12.98 -13.67 -25.98
CA ILE A 112 -12.56 -12.65 -25.02
C ILE A 112 -12.34 -13.22 -23.60
N ASN A 113 -12.82 -14.43 -23.29
CA ASN A 113 -12.60 -15.08 -21.99
C ASN A 113 -11.12 -15.42 -21.72
N GLU A 114 -10.28 -15.48 -22.75
CA GLU A 114 -8.83 -15.63 -22.59
C GLU A 114 -8.19 -14.40 -21.92
N VAL A 115 -8.91 -13.28 -21.91
CA VAL A 115 -8.49 -12.04 -21.26
C VAL A 115 -9.04 -11.98 -19.84
N LEU A 116 -8.15 -12.03 -18.86
CA LEU A 116 -8.48 -11.92 -17.44
C LEU A 116 -8.67 -10.45 -17.04
N PRO A 117 -9.89 -10.03 -16.64
CA PRO A 117 -10.09 -8.70 -16.10
C PRO A 117 -9.57 -8.66 -14.66
N ILE A 118 -8.52 -7.87 -14.42
CA ILE A 118 -8.03 -7.57 -13.08
C ILE A 118 -8.70 -6.30 -12.59
N LEU A 119 -9.56 -6.47 -11.58
CA LEU A 119 -10.21 -5.38 -10.88
C LEU A 119 -9.21 -4.66 -9.96
N GLY A 120 -8.84 -3.44 -10.35
CA GLY A 120 -8.04 -2.56 -9.53
C GLY A 120 -8.91 -1.51 -8.85
N ILE A 121 -8.60 -1.21 -7.59
CA ILE A 121 -9.21 -0.09 -6.89
C ILE A 121 -8.24 1.09 -6.98
N ARG A 122 -8.67 2.21 -7.55
CA ARG A 122 -7.96 3.48 -7.33
C ARG A 122 -8.13 3.83 -5.86
N ASN A 123 -7.01 3.82 -5.14
CA ASN A 123 -6.96 4.04 -3.70
C ASN A 123 -7.47 5.44 -3.36
N ALA A 124 -8.76 5.54 -3.07
CA ALA A 124 -9.28 6.55 -2.15
C ALA A 124 -9.21 5.97 -0.72
N LYS A 125 -8.07 5.38 -0.32
CA LYS A 125 -7.85 4.83 1.04
C LYS A 125 -8.11 5.88 2.13
N ASN A 126 -7.98 7.16 1.77
CA ASN A 126 -8.32 8.31 2.60
C ASN A 126 -9.84 8.44 2.80
N LEU A 127 -10.63 8.17 1.75
CA LEU A 127 -12.09 8.27 1.75
C LEU A 127 -12.73 7.15 2.57
N HIS A 128 -12.23 5.91 2.43
CA HIS A 128 -12.72 4.78 3.23
C HIS A 128 -12.49 4.98 4.74
N ARG A 129 -11.34 5.57 5.14
CA ARG A 129 -11.06 5.87 6.55
C ARG A 129 -11.85 7.06 7.09
N GLN A 130 -12.07 8.10 6.30
CA GLN A 130 -12.92 9.23 6.71
C GLN A 130 -14.37 8.81 6.98
N LEU A 131 -14.90 7.88 6.18
CA LEU A 131 -16.29 7.41 6.31
C LEU A 131 -16.53 6.44 7.49
N ILE A 132 -15.47 5.81 8.03
CA ILE A 132 -15.59 4.94 9.22
C ILE A 132 -15.56 5.76 10.51
N TYR A 133 -14.82 6.88 10.54
CA TYR A 133 -14.71 7.76 11.72
C TYR A 133 -15.86 8.78 11.87
N THR A 134 -16.72 8.92 10.86
CA THR A 134 -17.88 9.83 10.89
C THR A 134 -19.20 9.12 11.25
N ARG A 135 -19.12 7.92 11.84
CA ARG A 135 -20.25 7.22 12.46
C ARG A 135 -20.04 7.08 13.96
#